data_AF-A0A950LUX9-F1
#
_entry.id   AF-A0A950LUX9-F1
#
_cell.length_a   1.000
_cell.length_b   1.000
_cell.length_c   1.000
_cell.angle_alpha   90.00
_cell.angle_beta   90.00
_cell.angle_gamma   90.00
#
_symmetry.space_group_name_H-M   'P 1'
#
loop_
_entity.id
_entity.type
_entity.pdbx_description
1 polymer ?
#
loop_
_entity_poly.entity_id
_entity_poly.type
_entity_poly.pdbx_seq_one_letter_code
_entity_poly.pdbx_strand_id
1 'polypeptide(L)'
;MIVKNEADVIERCLDSIRPLVDFVLVEDTGSSDGTQEIIRKWLAKHGVKGVVIDEPWRSFEFNRSHSLAALRKIPDVDYAFIIDADDSIEIDPKLDLKAMKRSLDHDIYSVSIALGGVAYRRNQLCRNDIAFRYRGVLHEFLEPPSPEATSGHIDGIKMIARVEGARSKSPRKYLDDAKTLEEALEKETDVFMRSRYTYYLAQSYRDGGEQQLALKNFLARADLGFWNDEIFMSLFNAAGLMQELGRPVEEVVKVYLRASNVAPHRAEALHGAARLLREKERFEQAYDIAKRGVKIPKPDNGLFVQGWVYDYGLVDELSVSAYWTGRYEECLRHCTALLEGRAVPQDMLPRVRANAEFARQKLSAKGVMPEDDGAALRPLADVDLNASAASDGRAPIVAIFRKQTKIVRTIHVVWIGDETRRPDNCIDTWRDQNPDWRVVVWG
;
A
#
# COMPACT_ATOMS: atom_id res chain seq x y z
N MET A 1 11.94 -14.95 -15.83
CA MET A 1 10.86 -13.94 -16.02
C MET A 1 9.95 -14.41 -17.15
N ILE A 2 8.65 -14.11 -17.10
CA ILE A 2 7.72 -14.30 -18.23
C ILE A 2 7.32 -12.92 -18.77
N VAL A 3 7.16 -12.76 -20.08
CA VAL A 3 6.82 -11.46 -20.71
C VAL A 3 5.75 -11.58 -21.79
N LYS A 4 5.02 -10.48 -21.99
CA LYS A 4 4.14 -10.26 -23.15
C LYS A 4 3.96 -8.77 -23.41
N ASN A 5 4.49 -8.28 -24.52
CA ASN A 5 4.39 -6.88 -24.94
C ASN A 5 4.88 -5.88 -23.87
N GLU A 6 6.15 -6.00 -23.48
CA GLU A 6 6.79 -5.21 -22.43
C GLU A 6 7.93 -4.34 -22.98
N ALA A 7 7.92 -4.01 -24.28
CA ALA A 7 8.97 -3.22 -24.93
C ALA A 7 9.24 -1.88 -24.24
N ASP A 8 8.20 -1.25 -23.67
CA ASP A 8 8.28 0.06 -23.01
C ASP A 8 9.02 0.03 -21.66
N VAL A 9 9.10 -1.13 -20.98
CA VAL A 9 9.54 -1.24 -19.58
C VAL A 9 10.70 -2.20 -19.36
N ILE A 10 10.90 -3.18 -20.25
CA ILE A 10 11.80 -4.32 -20.02
C ILE A 10 13.27 -3.92 -19.81
N GLU A 11 13.78 -2.93 -20.55
CA GLU A 11 15.19 -2.50 -20.40
C GLU A 11 15.46 -1.96 -19.00
N ARG A 12 14.53 -1.17 -18.44
CA ARG A 12 14.65 -0.62 -17.08
C ARG A 12 14.73 -1.72 -16.02
N CYS A 13 13.89 -2.76 -16.16
CA CYS A 13 13.93 -3.92 -15.28
C CYS A 13 15.29 -4.62 -15.37
N LEU A 14 15.73 -4.95 -16.59
CA LEU A 14 16.99 -5.64 -16.85
C LEU A 14 18.21 -4.86 -16.33
N ASP A 15 18.25 -3.55 -16.56
CA ASP A 15 19.32 -2.67 -16.06
C ASP A 15 19.40 -2.70 -14.53
N SER A 16 18.26 -2.70 -13.84
CA SER A 16 18.21 -2.69 -12.38
C SER A 16 18.68 -4.00 -11.74
N ILE A 17 18.45 -5.14 -12.40
CA ILE A 17 18.85 -6.47 -11.87
C ILE A 17 20.25 -6.88 -12.31
N ARG A 18 20.85 -6.22 -13.31
CA ARG A 18 22.15 -6.59 -13.89
C ARG A 18 23.26 -6.85 -12.85
N PRO A 19 23.38 -6.09 -11.74
CA PRO A 19 24.42 -6.37 -10.73
C PRO A 19 24.21 -7.69 -9.96
N LEU A 20 22.99 -8.24 -9.98
CA LEU A 20 22.58 -9.40 -9.19
C LEU A 20 22.65 -10.72 -9.97
N VAL A 21 22.58 -10.67 -11.30
CA VAL A 21 22.36 -11.87 -12.12
C VAL A 21 23.57 -12.22 -12.97
N ASP A 22 23.89 -13.52 -13.02
CA ASP A 22 24.95 -14.09 -13.86
C ASP A 22 24.38 -14.73 -15.14
N PHE A 23 23.08 -15.04 -15.12
CA PHE A 23 22.31 -15.59 -16.24
C PHE A 23 20.90 -15.01 -16.24
N VAL A 24 20.34 -14.74 -17.42
CA VAL A 24 18.96 -14.26 -17.61
C VAL A 24 18.18 -15.23 -18.50
N LEU A 25 17.07 -15.76 -17.98
CA LEU A 25 16.08 -16.48 -18.78
C LEU A 25 14.78 -15.69 -18.85
N VAL A 26 14.36 -15.38 -20.08
CA VAL A 26 13.06 -14.78 -20.35
C VAL A 26 12.22 -15.73 -21.19
N GLU A 27 11.03 -16.07 -20.71
CA GLU A 27 10.02 -16.78 -21.49
C GLU A 27 9.04 -15.76 -22.07
N ASP A 28 9.03 -15.66 -23.40
CA ASP A 28 8.07 -14.84 -24.13
C ASP A 28 6.81 -15.64 -24.42
N THR A 29 5.66 -15.06 -24.12
CA THR A 29 4.35 -15.72 -24.23
C THR A 29 3.53 -15.27 -25.44
N GLY A 30 4.20 -14.71 -26.46
CA GLY A 30 3.63 -14.25 -27.70
C GLY A 30 3.58 -12.72 -27.82
N SER A 31 4.72 -12.06 -27.58
CA SER A 31 4.89 -10.63 -27.82
C SER A 31 4.88 -10.32 -29.32
N SER A 32 4.33 -9.16 -29.68
CA SER A 32 4.24 -8.65 -31.05
C SER A 32 4.80 -7.23 -31.19
N ASP A 33 5.32 -6.64 -30.12
CA ASP A 33 5.83 -5.26 -30.03
C ASP A 33 7.37 -5.16 -30.15
N GLY A 34 8.05 -6.29 -30.38
CA GLY A 34 9.51 -6.35 -30.44
C GLY A 34 10.22 -6.61 -29.10
N THR A 35 9.48 -6.88 -28.01
CA THR A 35 10.06 -7.20 -26.67
C THR A 35 11.22 -8.19 -26.74
N GLN A 36 11.06 -9.29 -27.48
CA GLN A 36 12.11 -10.32 -27.61
C GLN A 36 13.42 -9.79 -28.20
N GLU A 37 13.34 -8.93 -29.21
CA GLU A 37 14.51 -8.36 -29.88
C GLU A 37 15.23 -7.38 -28.98
N ILE A 38 14.48 -6.59 -28.21
CA ILE A 38 15.02 -5.69 -27.19
C ILE A 38 15.83 -6.48 -26.15
N ILE A 39 15.28 -7.57 -25.62
CA ILE A 39 15.97 -8.42 -24.64
C ILE A 39 17.26 -9.02 -25.24
N ARG A 40 17.21 -9.57 -26.46
CA ARG A 40 18.39 -10.16 -27.12
C ARG A 40 19.49 -9.12 -27.35
N LYS A 41 19.13 -7.92 -27.82
CA LYS A 41 20.06 -6.79 -27.96
C LYS A 41 20.65 -6.36 -26.63
N TRP A 42 19.84 -6.31 -25.58
CA TRP A 42 20.30 -5.96 -24.24
C TRP A 42 21.32 -6.95 -23.69
N LEU A 43 21.08 -8.27 -23.85
CA LEU A 43 22.01 -9.33 -23.43
C LEU A 43 23.35 -9.19 -24.16
N ALA A 44 23.30 -9.01 -25.49
CA ALA A 44 24.49 -8.84 -26.31
C ALA A 44 25.27 -7.57 -25.95
N LYS A 45 24.58 -6.44 -25.78
CA LYS A 45 25.16 -5.13 -25.42
C LYS A 45 25.90 -5.18 -24.08
N HIS A 46 25.34 -5.88 -23.09
CA HIS A 46 25.89 -5.91 -21.73
C HIS A 46 26.77 -7.13 -21.43
N GLY A 47 26.92 -8.06 -22.39
CA GLY A 47 27.69 -9.28 -22.21
C GLY A 47 27.13 -10.22 -21.14
N VAL A 48 25.82 -10.16 -20.89
CA VAL A 48 25.13 -11.00 -19.90
C VAL A 48 24.72 -12.30 -20.57
N LYS A 49 25.04 -13.45 -19.96
CA LYS A 49 24.59 -14.75 -20.47
C LYS A 49 23.07 -14.82 -20.33
N GLY A 50 22.39 -15.32 -21.35
CA GLY A 50 20.95 -15.50 -21.25
C GLY A 50 20.31 -16.07 -22.50
N VAL A 51 19.03 -16.39 -22.36
CA VAL A 51 18.21 -16.94 -23.43
C VAL A 51 16.80 -16.36 -23.36
N VAL A 52 16.24 -16.11 -24.54
CA VAL A 52 14.82 -15.84 -24.73
C VAL A 52 14.20 -17.09 -25.31
N ILE A 53 13.28 -17.73 -24.59
CA ILE A 53 12.53 -18.89 -25.03
C ILE A 53 11.09 -18.50 -25.36
N ASP A 54 10.45 -19.22 -26.26
CA ASP A 54 9.06 -19.02 -26.64
C ASP A 54 8.20 -20.15 -26.06
N GLU A 55 7.15 -19.81 -25.31
CA GLU A 55 6.13 -20.76 -24.86
C GLU A 55 4.75 -20.08 -24.90
N PRO A 56 3.76 -20.62 -25.63
CA PRO A 56 2.44 -20.03 -25.67
C PRO A 56 1.84 -19.81 -24.29
N TRP A 57 1.17 -18.67 -24.11
CA TRP A 57 0.44 -18.37 -22.88
C TRP A 57 -0.59 -19.48 -22.57
N ARG A 58 -0.56 -20.02 -21.34
CA ARG A 58 -1.59 -20.92 -20.80
C ARG A 58 -2.18 -20.37 -19.51
N SER A 59 -1.33 -20.07 -18.53
CA SER A 59 -1.72 -19.47 -17.23
C SER A 59 -0.48 -18.94 -16.50
N PHE A 60 -0.70 -18.09 -15.48
CA PHE A 60 0.40 -17.57 -14.65
C PHE A 60 1.19 -18.71 -13.99
N GLU A 61 0.50 -19.64 -13.32
CA GLU A 61 1.16 -20.78 -12.67
C GLU A 61 1.93 -21.66 -13.67
N PHE A 62 1.38 -21.93 -14.85
CA PHE A 62 2.00 -22.81 -15.84
C PHE A 62 3.27 -22.16 -16.40
N ASN A 63 3.15 -20.96 -16.99
CA ASN A 63 4.26 -20.31 -17.68
C ASN A 63 5.39 -19.95 -16.70
N ARG A 64 5.07 -19.48 -15.47
CA ARG A 64 6.13 -19.27 -14.47
C ARG A 64 6.82 -20.57 -14.07
N SER A 65 6.07 -21.65 -13.85
CA SER A 65 6.65 -22.96 -13.51
C SER A 65 7.48 -23.55 -14.65
N HIS A 66 7.04 -23.36 -15.90
CA HIS A 66 7.76 -23.77 -17.09
C HIS A 66 9.08 -23.01 -17.22
N SER A 67 9.07 -21.69 -17.04
CA SER A 67 10.28 -20.87 -17.07
C SER A 67 11.30 -21.28 -15.99
N LEU A 68 10.85 -21.62 -14.78
CA LEU A 68 11.71 -22.16 -13.71
C LEU A 68 12.28 -23.55 -14.08
N ALA A 69 11.45 -24.43 -14.64
CA ALA A 69 11.90 -25.75 -15.09
C ALA A 69 12.89 -25.66 -16.27
N ALA A 70 12.78 -24.65 -17.13
CA ALA A 70 13.75 -24.37 -18.18
C ALA A 70 15.06 -23.85 -17.60
N LEU A 71 15.01 -22.91 -16.63
CA LEU A 71 16.20 -22.38 -15.96
C LEU A 71 16.98 -23.47 -15.21
N ARG A 72 16.27 -24.44 -14.61
CA ARG A 72 16.89 -25.60 -13.95
C ARG A 72 17.78 -26.45 -14.85
N LYS A 73 17.54 -26.42 -16.17
CA LYS A 73 18.35 -27.16 -17.15
C LYS A 73 19.66 -26.43 -17.49
N ILE A 74 19.82 -25.17 -17.09
CA ILE A 74 21.03 -24.40 -17.31
C ILE A 74 22.06 -24.80 -16.25
N PRO A 75 23.24 -25.30 -16.65
CA PRO A 75 24.29 -25.66 -15.70
C PRO A 75 24.80 -24.42 -14.95
N ASP A 76 25.34 -24.65 -13.75
CA ASP A 76 25.99 -23.62 -12.93
C ASP A 76 25.09 -22.45 -12.49
N VAL A 77 23.77 -22.67 -12.46
CA VAL A 77 22.81 -21.73 -11.84
C VAL A 77 22.41 -22.29 -10.48
N ASP A 78 22.89 -21.66 -9.40
CA ASP A 78 22.63 -22.11 -8.02
C ASP A 78 21.25 -21.67 -7.51
N TYR A 79 20.88 -20.41 -7.79
CA TYR A 79 19.62 -19.81 -7.36
C TYR A 79 18.91 -19.12 -8.54
N ALA A 80 17.58 -19.22 -8.55
CA ALA A 80 16.69 -18.56 -9.47
C ALA A 80 16.06 -17.33 -8.81
N PHE A 81 16.32 -16.13 -9.35
CA PHE A 81 15.65 -14.90 -8.96
C PHE A 81 14.48 -14.59 -9.90
N ILE A 82 13.30 -14.32 -9.35
CA ILE A 82 12.09 -14.04 -10.11
C ILE A 82 11.73 -12.56 -9.97
N ILE A 83 11.51 -11.92 -11.11
CA ILE A 83 11.07 -10.54 -11.23
C ILE A 83 10.09 -10.40 -12.42
N ASP A 84 9.18 -9.44 -12.32
CA ASP A 84 8.24 -9.07 -13.38
C ASP A 84 8.82 -7.93 -14.23
N ALA A 85 8.41 -7.83 -15.50
CA ALA A 85 9.07 -6.96 -16.48
C ALA A 85 8.93 -5.45 -16.19
N ASP A 86 7.91 -5.06 -15.44
CA ASP A 86 7.69 -3.67 -15.04
C ASP A 86 8.31 -3.31 -13.69
N ASP A 87 8.79 -4.29 -12.92
CA ASP A 87 9.44 -4.09 -11.63
C ASP A 87 10.92 -3.64 -11.78
N SER A 88 11.49 -3.14 -10.69
CA SER A 88 12.92 -2.75 -10.63
C SER A 88 13.52 -3.05 -9.27
N ILE A 89 14.85 -3.14 -9.19
CA ILE A 89 15.57 -3.38 -7.93
C ILE A 89 16.33 -2.13 -7.47
N GLU A 90 16.17 -1.80 -6.20
CA GLU A 90 17.03 -0.92 -5.43
C GLU A 90 17.96 -1.76 -4.55
N ILE A 91 19.25 -1.44 -4.59
CA ILE A 91 20.30 -2.10 -3.81
C ILE A 91 20.89 -1.08 -2.85
N ASP A 92 21.01 -1.44 -1.57
CA ASP A 92 21.75 -0.63 -0.60
C ASP A 92 23.20 -0.47 -1.10
N PRO A 93 23.70 0.77 -1.31
CA PRO A 93 25.05 1.01 -1.77
C PRO A 93 26.15 0.40 -0.89
N LYS A 94 25.84 0.06 0.37
CA LYS A 94 26.76 -0.57 1.32
C LYS A 94 26.73 -2.09 1.26
N LEU A 95 25.81 -2.70 0.51
CA LEU A 95 25.69 -4.14 0.42
C LEU A 95 26.81 -4.74 -0.44
N ASP A 96 27.64 -5.58 0.16
CA ASP A 96 28.57 -6.43 -0.59
C ASP A 96 27.78 -7.59 -1.22
N LEU A 97 27.43 -7.42 -2.49
CA LEU A 97 26.68 -8.42 -3.27
C LEU A 97 27.41 -9.77 -3.34
N LYS A 98 28.73 -9.78 -3.34
CA LYS A 98 29.51 -11.02 -3.44
C LYS A 98 29.50 -11.77 -2.11
N ALA A 99 29.64 -11.07 -1.00
CA ALA A 99 29.50 -11.65 0.33
C ALA A 99 28.07 -12.18 0.54
N MET A 100 27.05 -11.40 0.16
CA MET A 100 25.64 -11.80 0.25
C MET A 100 25.36 -13.07 -0.56
N LYS A 101 25.79 -13.14 -1.83
CA LYS A 101 25.63 -14.35 -2.65
C LYS A 101 26.29 -15.59 -2.02
N ARG A 102 27.45 -15.41 -1.37
CA ARG A 102 28.18 -16.50 -0.68
C ARG A 102 27.54 -16.95 0.63
N SER A 103 26.72 -16.11 1.26
CA SER A 103 26.02 -16.45 2.49
C SER A 103 24.68 -17.13 2.26
N LEU A 104 24.26 -17.36 1.01
CA LEU A 104 23.00 -18.04 0.71
C LEU A 104 23.09 -19.54 1.05
N ASP A 105 22.33 -19.96 2.05
CA ASP A 105 22.29 -21.29 2.65
C ASP A 105 20.86 -21.87 2.83
N HIS A 106 19.80 -21.14 2.47
CA HIS A 106 18.41 -21.57 2.54
C HIS A 106 17.81 -21.91 1.17
N ASP A 107 16.73 -22.70 1.17
CA ASP A 107 16.08 -23.15 -0.06
C ASP A 107 15.30 -22.05 -0.79
N ILE A 108 14.77 -21.09 -0.02
CA ILE A 108 14.00 -19.95 -0.53
C ILE A 108 14.29 -18.70 0.27
N TYR A 109 14.35 -17.55 -0.41
CA TYR A 109 14.50 -16.25 0.23
C TYR A 109 13.39 -15.29 -0.19
N SER A 110 12.91 -14.58 0.82
CA SER A 110 12.07 -13.41 0.62
C SER A 110 12.91 -12.15 0.41
N VAL A 111 12.38 -11.22 -0.38
CA VAL A 111 12.90 -9.86 -0.52
C VAL A 111 11.82 -8.86 -0.16
N SER A 112 12.23 -7.66 0.24
CA SER A 112 11.30 -6.57 0.53
C SER A 112 10.76 -6.00 -0.78
N ILE A 113 9.45 -5.86 -0.89
CA ILE A 113 8.73 -5.25 -2.00
C ILE A 113 8.16 -3.92 -1.52
N ALA A 114 8.27 -2.87 -2.33
CA ALA A 114 7.56 -1.62 -2.11
C ALA A 114 6.65 -1.29 -3.28
N LEU A 115 5.39 -0.95 -2.96
CA LEU A 115 4.36 -0.57 -3.92
C LEU A 115 3.52 0.56 -3.31
N GLY A 116 3.52 1.74 -3.92
CA GLY A 116 2.62 2.83 -3.52
C GLY A 116 2.65 3.22 -2.04
N GLY A 117 3.82 3.17 -1.39
CA GLY A 117 3.99 3.46 0.05
C GLY A 117 3.72 2.28 0.99
N VAL A 118 3.28 1.14 0.46
CA VAL A 118 3.15 -0.12 1.21
C VAL A 118 4.43 -0.94 1.02
N ALA A 119 4.87 -1.61 2.09
CA ALA A 119 5.96 -2.57 2.04
C ALA A 119 5.48 -3.95 2.52
N TYR A 120 5.94 -5.00 1.85
CA TYR A 120 5.68 -6.39 2.23
C TYR A 120 6.82 -7.29 1.73
N ARG A 121 6.87 -8.54 2.20
CA ARG A 121 7.89 -9.50 1.77
C ARG A 121 7.29 -10.51 0.79
N ARG A 122 8.02 -10.87 -0.27
CA ARG A 122 7.64 -11.93 -1.21
C ARG A 122 8.84 -12.84 -1.46
N ASN A 123 8.59 -14.14 -1.53
CA ASN A 123 9.61 -15.10 -1.95
C ASN A 123 9.94 -14.87 -3.43
N GLN A 124 11.18 -14.48 -3.71
CA GLN A 124 11.64 -14.08 -5.05
C GLN A 124 12.97 -14.73 -5.43
N LEU A 125 13.61 -15.46 -4.53
CA LEU A 125 14.81 -16.23 -4.82
C LEU A 125 14.61 -17.65 -4.31
N CYS A 126 14.91 -18.67 -5.11
CA CYS A 126 14.90 -20.06 -4.67
C CYS A 126 16.08 -20.84 -5.23
N ARG A 127 16.49 -21.90 -4.53
CA ARG A 127 17.48 -22.85 -5.06
C ARG A 127 16.99 -23.44 -6.37
N ASN A 128 17.86 -23.44 -7.37
CA ASN A 128 17.52 -23.87 -8.71
C ASN A 128 17.49 -25.41 -8.84
N ASP A 129 18.30 -26.12 -8.05
CA ASP A 129 18.35 -27.58 -7.98
C ASP A 129 17.12 -28.20 -7.28
N ILE A 130 16.27 -27.39 -6.66
CA ILE A 130 15.00 -27.81 -6.07
C ILE A 130 13.85 -27.56 -7.03
N ALA A 131 12.91 -28.52 -7.07
CA ALA A 131 11.75 -28.50 -7.97
C ALA A 131 10.63 -27.54 -7.53
N PHE A 132 10.96 -26.28 -7.22
CA PHE A 132 9.98 -25.23 -6.97
C PHE A 132 9.07 -25.02 -8.19
N ARG A 133 7.81 -24.65 -7.92
CA ARG A 133 6.80 -24.32 -8.93
C ARG A 133 5.91 -23.17 -8.45
N TYR A 134 5.25 -22.50 -9.37
CA TYR A 134 4.18 -21.57 -9.03
C TYR A 134 2.85 -22.29 -8.93
N ARG A 135 2.05 -21.90 -7.94
CA ARG A 135 0.70 -22.43 -7.72
C ARG A 135 -0.30 -21.29 -7.58
N GLY A 136 -1.41 -21.36 -8.33
CA GLY A 136 -2.50 -20.40 -8.27
C GLY A 136 -2.88 -19.84 -9.63
N VAL A 137 -4.19 -19.71 -9.91
CA VAL A 137 -4.66 -19.11 -11.18
C VAL A 137 -4.34 -17.62 -11.28
N LEU A 138 -4.34 -16.93 -10.13
CA LEU A 138 -3.99 -15.53 -9.93
C LEU A 138 -3.38 -15.37 -8.53
N HIS A 139 -2.51 -14.37 -8.37
CA HIS A 139 -1.72 -14.17 -7.14
C HIS A 139 -0.96 -15.44 -6.75
N GLU A 140 -0.38 -16.06 -7.77
CA GLU A 140 0.43 -17.25 -7.70
C GLU A 140 1.62 -17.06 -6.77
N PHE A 141 1.98 -18.11 -6.05
CA PHE A 141 3.10 -18.09 -5.12
C PHE A 141 4.06 -19.23 -5.42
N LEU A 142 5.32 -19.02 -5.08
CA LEU A 142 6.38 -19.99 -5.24
C LEU A 142 6.25 -21.07 -4.15
N GLU A 143 5.87 -22.28 -4.56
CA GLU A 143 5.62 -23.44 -3.72
C GLU A 143 6.83 -24.38 -3.75
N PRO A 144 7.44 -24.71 -2.58
CA PRO A 144 8.44 -25.76 -2.51
C PRO A 144 7.81 -27.15 -2.72
N PRO A 145 8.58 -28.13 -3.22
CA PRO A 145 8.10 -29.51 -3.32
C PRO A 145 7.94 -30.20 -1.95
N SER A 146 8.53 -29.63 -0.89
CA SER A 146 8.44 -30.14 0.49
C SER A 146 8.09 -29.00 1.45
N PRO A 147 7.22 -29.24 2.46
CA PRO A 147 6.95 -28.26 3.52
C PRO A 147 8.18 -28.02 4.43
N GLU A 148 9.21 -28.84 4.36
CA GLU A 148 10.44 -28.73 5.16
C GLU A 148 11.47 -27.75 4.56
N ALA A 149 11.16 -27.12 3.42
CA ALA A 149 12.05 -26.17 2.78
C ALA A 149 12.42 -25.03 3.74
N THR A 150 13.73 -24.80 3.88
CA THR A 150 14.28 -23.74 4.71
C THR A 150 14.06 -22.38 4.06
N SER A 151 13.82 -21.34 4.85
CA SER A 151 13.54 -19.99 4.34
C SER A 151 14.37 -18.91 5.02
N GLY A 152 14.79 -17.92 4.24
CA GLY A 152 15.51 -16.73 4.71
C GLY A 152 14.92 -15.41 4.18
N HIS A 153 15.56 -14.32 4.57
CA HIS A 153 15.29 -12.98 4.04
C HIS A 153 16.60 -12.35 3.54
N ILE A 154 16.54 -11.64 2.42
CA ILE A 154 17.69 -10.89 1.91
C ILE A 154 17.49 -9.41 2.25
N ASP A 155 18.34 -8.91 3.16
CA ASP A 155 18.42 -7.50 3.49
C ASP A 155 19.23 -6.73 2.43
N GLY A 156 18.99 -5.42 2.34
CA GLY A 156 19.69 -4.52 1.42
C GLY A 156 19.30 -4.66 -0.05
N ILE A 157 18.37 -5.56 -0.40
CA ILE A 157 17.72 -5.64 -1.71
C ILE A 157 16.24 -5.33 -1.55
N LYS A 158 15.76 -4.37 -2.34
CA LYS A 158 14.36 -3.95 -2.35
C LYS A 158 13.83 -3.93 -3.77
N MET A 159 12.73 -4.63 -4.01
CA MET A 159 12.02 -4.59 -5.27
C MET A 159 10.99 -3.46 -5.25
N ILE A 160 11.07 -2.57 -6.22
CA ILE A 160 10.10 -1.51 -6.45
C ILE A 160 9.09 -2.02 -7.45
N ALA A 161 7.94 -2.43 -6.93
CA ALA A 161 6.86 -2.96 -7.73
C ALA A 161 6.10 -1.84 -8.42
N ARG A 162 5.71 -2.08 -9.67
CA ARG A 162 4.98 -1.11 -10.50
C ARG A 162 3.71 -1.74 -11.06
N VAL A 163 2.84 -0.90 -11.59
CA VAL A 163 1.56 -1.31 -12.19
C VAL A 163 1.49 -0.71 -13.59
N GLU A 164 2.55 -0.94 -14.37
CA GLU A 164 2.80 -0.29 -15.66
C GLU A 164 2.74 -1.26 -16.84
N GLY A 165 2.81 -2.58 -16.58
CA GLY A 165 2.75 -3.62 -17.60
C GLY A 165 1.43 -3.68 -18.39
N ALA A 166 1.43 -4.41 -19.51
CA ALA A 166 0.35 -4.38 -20.49
C ALA A 166 -1.04 -4.68 -19.89
N ARG A 167 -1.13 -5.67 -18.98
CA ARG A 167 -2.39 -6.03 -18.29
C ARG A 167 -2.94 -4.90 -17.42
N SER A 168 -2.08 -4.08 -16.85
CA SER A 168 -2.46 -2.96 -15.97
C SER A 168 -3.17 -1.82 -16.71
N LYS A 169 -3.09 -1.80 -18.05
CA LYS A 169 -3.79 -0.83 -18.90
C LYS A 169 -5.28 -1.16 -19.10
N SER A 170 -5.75 -2.35 -18.69
CA SER A 170 -7.16 -2.74 -18.83
C SER A 170 -8.04 -2.10 -17.73
N PRO A 171 -9.10 -1.35 -18.08
CA PRO A 171 -10.02 -0.76 -17.09
C PRO A 171 -10.88 -1.82 -16.38
N ARG A 172 -11.00 -3.02 -16.96
CA ARG A 172 -11.76 -4.14 -16.40
C ARG A 172 -10.92 -5.16 -15.64
N LYS A 173 -9.61 -4.92 -15.51
CA LYS A 173 -8.63 -5.84 -14.90
C LYS A 173 -9.19 -6.54 -13.66
N TYR A 174 -9.60 -5.77 -12.65
CA TYR A 174 -10.03 -6.36 -11.38
C TYR A 174 -11.35 -7.15 -11.47
N LEU A 175 -12.28 -6.75 -12.34
CA LEU A 175 -13.52 -7.51 -12.54
C LEU A 175 -13.29 -8.82 -13.30
N ASP A 176 -12.38 -8.81 -14.27
CA ASP A 176 -11.99 -10.01 -15.00
C ASP A 176 -11.17 -10.96 -14.09
N ASP A 177 -10.40 -10.40 -13.15
CA ASP A 177 -9.69 -11.15 -12.10
C ASP A 177 -10.67 -11.80 -11.13
N ALA A 178 -11.71 -11.08 -10.70
CA ALA A 178 -12.78 -11.62 -9.86
C ALA A 178 -13.45 -12.81 -10.55
N LYS A 179 -13.84 -12.66 -11.83
CA LYS A 179 -14.45 -13.75 -12.60
C LYS A 179 -13.55 -15.00 -12.67
N THR A 180 -12.25 -14.80 -12.91
CA THR A 180 -11.28 -15.90 -12.97
C THR A 180 -11.21 -16.66 -11.63
N LEU A 181 -11.25 -15.94 -10.51
CA LEU A 181 -11.21 -16.53 -9.16
C LEU A 181 -12.52 -17.24 -8.79
N GLU A 182 -13.68 -16.74 -9.25
CA GLU A 182 -14.96 -17.43 -9.09
C GLU A 182 -14.97 -18.78 -9.81
N GLU A 183 -14.58 -18.80 -11.09
CA GLU A 183 -14.50 -20.03 -11.88
C GLU A 183 -13.51 -21.05 -11.29
N ALA A 184 -12.43 -20.56 -10.66
CA ALA A 184 -11.49 -21.42 -9.95
C ALA A 184 -12.10 -21.98 -8.65
N LEU A 185 -12.81 -21.16 -7.87
CA LEU A 185 -13.47 -21.56 -6.62
C LEU A 185 -14.58 -22.59 -6.82
N GLU A 186 -15.22 -22.65 -7.99
CA GLU A 186 -16.21 -23.69 -8.32
C GLU A 186 -15.60 -25.10 -8.36
N LYS A 187 -14.32 -25.21 -8.74
CA LYS A 187 -13.63 -26.47 -8.98
C LYS A 187 -12.61 -26.81 -7.90
N GLU A 188 -12.13 -25.81 -7.16
CA GLU A 188 -11.07 -25.97 -6.17
C GLU A 188 -11.57 -26.75 -4.93
N THR A 189 -10.85 -27.80 -4.58
CA THR A 189 -11.16 -28.67 -3.43
C THR A 189 -10.15 -28.51 -2.30
N ASP A 190 -8.94 -28.01 -2.59
CA ASP A 190 -7.94 -27.74 -1.58
C ASP A 190 -8.39 -26.57 -0.70
N VAL A 191 -8.64 -26.84 0.58
CA VAL A 191 -9.16 -25.87 1.56
C VAL A 191 -8.24 -24.66 1.75
N PHE A 192 -6.92 -24.84 1.62
CA PHE A 192 -5.96 -23.74 1.70
C PHE A 192 -6.07 -22.85 0.46
N MET A 193 -6.15 -23.43 -0.74
CA MET A 193 -6.34 -22.66 -1.97
C MET A 193 -7.69 -21.96 -2.02
N ARG A 194 -8.77 -22.60 -1.55
CA ARG A 194 -10.08 -21.94 -1.40
C ARG A 194 -10.00 -20.71 -0.50
N SER A 195 -9.25 -20.79 0.61
CA SER A 195 -9.04 -19.64 1.48
C SER A 195 -8.29 -18.51 0.74
N ARG A 196 -7.19 -18.80 0.06
CA ARG A 196 -6.44 -17.79 -0.70
C ARG A 196 -7.27 -17.16 -1.82
N TYR A 197 -7.95 -17.97 -2.63
CA TYR A 197 -8.78 -17.46 -3.72
C TYR A 197 -9.93 -16.60 -3.21
N THR A 198 -10.53 -16.93 -2.05
CA THR A 198 -11.59 -16.09 -1.45
C THR A 198 -11.03 -14.73 -1.01
N TYR A 199 -9.79 -14.68 -0.49
CA TYR A 199 -9.13 -13.42 -0.14
C TYR A 199 -8.89 -12.54 -1.36
N TYR A 200 -8.30 -13.12 -2.42
CA TYR A 200 -8.02 -12.36 -3.64
C TYR A 200 -9.30 -11.99 -4.40
N LEU A 201 -10.35 -12.81 -4.34
CA LEU A 201 -11.66 -12.49 -4.90
C LEU A 201 -12.25 -11.25 -4.23
N ALA A 202 -12.15 -11.17 -2.90
CA ALA A 202 -12.60 -10.00 -2.15
C ALA A 202 -11.81 -8.73 -2.52
N GLN A 203 -10.49 -8.84 -2.72
CA GLN A 203 -9.67 -7.72 -3.18
C GLN A 203 -10.04 -7.29 -4.60
N SER A 204 -10.18 -8.23 -5.53
CA SER A 204 -10.60 -7.96 -6.91
C SER A 204 -11.96 -7.26 -6.96
N TYR A 205 -12.93 -7.68 -6.13
CA TYR A 205 -14.20 -6.97 -6.03
C TYR A 205 -14.07 -5.57 -5.44
N ARG A 206 -13.26 -5.38 -4.40
CA ARG A 206 -13.01 -4.06 -3.81
C ARG A 206 -12.42 -3.12 -4.86
N ASP A 207 -11.37 -3.56 -5.55
CA ASP A 207 -10.62 -2.74 -6.49
C ASP A 207 -11.38 -2.57 -7.83
N GLY A 208 -12.33 -3.46 -8.12
CA GLY A 208 -13.31 -3.34 -9.20
C GLY A 208 -14.53 -2.48 -8.86
N GLY A 209 -14.66 -1.98 -7.63
CA GLY A 209 -15.76 -1.11 -7.19
C GLY A 209 -17.02 -1.84 -6.67
N GLU A 210 -17.00 -3.17 -6.58
CA GLU A 210 -18.11 -4.01 -6.11
C GLU A 210 -18.09 -4.19 -4.58
N GLN A 211 -18.35 -3.10 -3.85
CA GLN A 211 -18.18 -3.03 -2.39
C GLN A 211 -18.95 -4.11 -1.61
N GLN A 212 -20.17 -4.45 -2.02
CA GLN A 212 -21.00 -5.46 -1.33
C GLN A 212 -20.44 -6.88 -1.51
N LEU A 213 -19.99 -7.20 -2.73
CA LEU A 213 -19.37 -8.50 -3.03
C LEU A 213 -18.02 -8.62 -2.32
N ALA A 214 -17.24 -7.53 -2.29
CA ALA A 214 -16.00 -7.46 -1.53
C ALA A 214 -16.24 -7.72 -0.03
N LEU A 215 -17.20 -7.02 0.58
CA LEU A 215 -17.54 -7.19 2.00
C LEU A 215 -17.94 -8.64 2.32
N LYS A 216 -18.83 -9.22 1.51
CA LYS A 216 -19.27 -10.61 1.65
C LYS A 216 -18.07 -11.57 1.66
N ASN A 217 -17.18 -11.43 0.68
CA ASN A 217 -16.04 -12.32 0.51
C ASN A 217 -14.95 -12.10 1.57
N PHE A 218 -14.71 -10.87 2.03
CA PHE A 218 -13.77 -10.63 3.14
C PHE A 218 -14.25 -11.23 4.46
N LEU A 219 -15.54 -11.10 4.79
CA LEU A 219 -16.09 -11.73 5.98
C LEU A 219 -16.02 -13.27 5.88
N ALA A 220 -16.39 -13.83 4.73
CA ALA A 220 -16.26 -15.27 4.48
C ALA A 220 -14.80 -15.73 4.60
N ARG A 221 -13.85 -14.99 4.02
CA ARG A 221 -12.42 -15.29 4.13
C ARG A 221 -11.96 -15.37 5.58
N ALA A 222 -12.43 -14.45 6.42
CA ALA A 222 -12.03 -14.39 7.82
C ALA A 222 -12.45 -15.62 8.64
N ASP A 223 -13.43 -16.40 8.15
CA ASP A 223 -13.93 -17.61 8.81
C ASP A 223 -13.24 -18.90 8.30
N LEU A 224 -12.38 -18.82 7.27
CA LEU A 224 -11.73 -19.99 6.67
C LEU A 224 -10.39 -20.41 7.34
N GLY A 225 -9.88 -19.65 8.31
CA GLY A 225 -8.63 -19.98 9.02
C GLY A 225 -7.34 -19.73 8.21
N PHE A 226 -6.31 -20.54 8.48
CA PHE A 226 -4.95 -20.45 7.93
C PHE A 226 -4.15 -19.23 8.42
N TRP A 227 -3.63 -18.41 7.52
CA TRP A 227 -2.70 -17.34 7.87
C TRP A 227 -3.42 -16.15 8.53
N ASN A 228 -3.05 -15.84 9.77
CA ASN A 228 -3.67 -14.79 10.58
C ASN A 228 -3.60 -13.39 9.93
N ASP A 229 -2.56 -13.08 9.16
CA ASP A 229 -2.45 -11.78 8.50
C ASP A 229 -3.48 -11.59 7.39
N GLU A 230 -3.80 -12.63 6.62
CA GLU A 230 -4.89 -12.57 5.63
C GLU A 230 -6.25 -12.43 6.33
N ILE A 231 -6.47 -13.12 7.45
CA ILE A 231 -7.69 -12.96 8.26
C ILE A 231 -7.78 -11.52 8.79
N PHE A 232 -6.69 -11.00 9.36
CA PHE A 232 -6.60 -9.63 9.86
C PHE A 232 -6.92 -8.63 8.75
N MET A 233 -6.23 -8.73 7.61
CA MET A 233 -6.45 -7.83 6.47
C MET A 233 -7.86 -7.95 5.93
N SER A 234 -8.46 -9.15 5.92
CA SER A 234 -9.85 -9.33 5.49
C SER A 234 -10.82 -8.60 6.40
N LEU A 235 -10.68 -8.77 7.72
CA LEU A 235 -11.54 -8.09 8.69
C LEU A 235 -11.31 -6.57 8.68
N PHE A 236 -10.06 -6.12 8.54
CA PHE A 236 -9.72 -4.71 8.46
C PHE A 236 -10.35 -4.05 7.22
N ASN A 237 -10.27 -4.69 6.05
CA ASN A 237 -10.93 -4.22 4.82
C ASN A 237 -12.46 -4.29 4.93
N ALA A 238 -13.01 -5.36 5.50
CA ALA A 238 -14.44 -5.47 5.74
C ALA A 238 -14.96 -4.33 6.62
N ALA A 239 -14.27 -3.99 7.72
CA ALA A 239 -14.64 -2.86 8.57
C ALA A 239 -14.56 -1.51 7.83
N GLY A 240 -13.57 -1.32 6.95
CA GLY A 240 -13.50 -0.15 6.06
C GLY A 240 -14.72 -0.05 5.15
N LEU A 241 -15.02 -1.12 4.41
CA LEU A 241 -16.19 -1.20 3.52
C LEU A 241 -17.51 -1.01 4.26
N MET A 242 -17.64 -1.56 5.47
CA MET A 242 -18.83 -1.37 6.29
C MET A 242 -19.05 0.11 6.67
N GLN A 243 -17.98 0.90 6.88
CA GLN A 243 -18.12 2.34 7.10
C GLN A 243 -18.61 3.06 5.85
N GLU A 244 -18.00 2.75 4.69
CA GLU A 244 -18.38 3.34 3.40
C GLU A 244 -19.84 3.04 3.05
N LEU A 245 -20.31 1.83 3.37
CA LEU A 245 -21.69 1.39 3.20
C LEU A 245 -22.66 1.89 4.30
N GLY A 246 -22.18 2.72 5.24
CA GLY A 246 -23.02 3.32 6.29
C GLY A 246 -23.57 2.33 7.32
N ARG A 247 -22.87 1.23 7.59
CA ARG A 247 -23.29 0.22 8.57
C ARG A 247 -23.25 0.79 10.00
N PRO A 248 -24.06 0.24 10.93
CA PRO A 248 -24.09 0.69 12.32
C PRO A 248 -22.70 0.69 12.96
N VAL A 249 -22.38 1.73 13.71
CA VAL A 249 -21.04 1.97 14.32
C VAL A 249 -20.62 0.78 15.17
N GLU A 250 -21.54 0.22 15.93
CA GLU A 250 -21.32 -0.94 16.80
C GLU A 250 -20.93 -2.19 16.01
N GLU A 251 -21.50 -2.40 14.82
CA GLU A 251 -21.15 -3.53 13.96
C GLU A 251 -19.74 -3.36 13.40
N VAL A 252 -19.39 -2.16 12.94
CA VAL A 252 -18.06 -1.88 12.41
C VAL A 252 -16.99 -2.04 13.49
N VAL A 253 -17.20 -1.44 14.66
CA VAL A 253 -16.25 -1.51 15.78
C VAL A 253 -16.05 -2.97 16.20
N LYS A 254 -17.10 -3.80 16.22
CA LYS A 254 -16.95 -5.24 16.48
C LYS A 254 -16.04 -5.93 15.47
N VAL A 255 -16.13 -5.61 14.18
CA VAL A 255 -15.25 -6.20 13.15
C VAL A 255 -13.81 -5.73 13.31
N TYR A 256 -13.58 -4.44 13.61
CA TYR A 256 -12.24 -3.96 13.95
C TYR A 256 -11.66 -4.64 15.19
N LEU A 257 -12.44 -4.80 16.26
CA LEU A 257 -12.00 -5.49 17.46
C LEU A 257 -11.72 -6.97 17.20
N ARG A 258 -12.54 -7.63 16.37
CA ARG A 258 -12.27 -8.99 15.88
C ARG A 258 -10.92 -9.06 15.15
N ALA A 259 -10.63 -8.12 14.26
CA ALA A 259 -9.33 -8.04 13.59
C ALA A 259 -8.18 -7.90 14.60
N SER A 260 -8.32 -6.99 15.58
CA SER A 260 -7.31 -6.79 16.62
C SER A 260 -7.07 -8.03 17.50
N ASN A 261 -8.09 -8.87 17.69
CA ASN A 261 -7.94 -10.12 18.45
C ASN A 261 -7.22 -11.20 17.63
N VAL A 262 -7.38 -11.21 16.31
CA VAL A 262 -6.68 -12.16 15.41
C VAL A 262 -5.19 -11.85 15.33
N ALA A 263 -4.82 -10.57 15.26
CA ALA A 263 -3.43 -10.11 15.24
C ALA A 263 -3.19 -9.07 16.35
N PRO A 264 -3.01 -9.50 17.62
CA PRO A 264 -2.85 -8.58 18.75
C PRO A 264 -1.55 -7.77 18.73
N HIS A 265 -0.60 -8.15 17.87
CA HIS A 265 0.64 -7.42 17.62
C HIS A 265 0.47 -6.31 16.55
N ARG A 266 -0.73 -6.16 15.98
CA ARG A 266 -1.06 -5.14 14.97
C ARG A 266 -2.06 -4.13 15.51
N ALA A 267 -1.74 -2.86 15.34
CA ALA A 267 -2.51 -1.76 15.93
C ALA A 267 -3.45 -1.06 14.94
N GLU A 268 -3.37 -1.34 13.64
CA GLU A 268 -4.14 -0.65 12.60
C GLU A 268 -5.65 -0.77 12.80
N ALA A 269 -6.14 -1.93 13.22
CA ALA A 269 -7.56 -2.12 13.49
C ALA A 269 -8.04 -1.31 14.72
N LEU A 270 -7.20 -1.16 15.75
CA LEU A 270 -7.52 -0.32 16.91
C LEU A 270 -7.54 1.15 16.51
N HIS A 271 -6.59 1.60 15.69
CA HIS A 271 -6.61 2.94 15.12
C HIS A 271 -7.89 3.21 14.32
N GLY A 272 -8.28 2.28 13.43
CA GLY A 272 -9.52 2.37 12.65
C GLY A 272 -10.78 2.49 13.52
N ALA A 273 -10.88 1.67 14.58
CA ALA A 273 -11.98 1.74 15.52
C ALA A 273 -12.00 3.05 16.33
N ALA A 274 -10.84 3.51 16.83
CA ALA A 274 -10.73 4.76 17.59
C ALA A 274 -11.14 5.97 16.75
N ARG A 275 -10.64 6.06 15.50
CA ARG A 275 -11.01 7.12 14.55
C ARG A 275 -12.51 7.15 14.30
N LEU A 276 -13.12 6.00 14.01
CA LEU A 276 -14.57 5.90 13.79
C LEU A 276 -15.37 6.36 15.02
N LEU A 277 -14.98 5.91 16.22
CA LEU A 277 -15.66 6.31 17.46
C LEU A 277 -15.53 7.81 17.70
N ARG A 278 -14.35 8.40 17.46
CA ARG A 278 -14.12 9.84 17.56
C ARG A 278 -14.99 10.62 16.58
N GLU A 279 -15.07 10.19 15.32
CA GLU A 279 -15.92 10.81 14.29
C GLU A 279 -17.42 10.74 14.62
N LYS A 280 -17.81 9.81 15.52
CA LYS A 280 -19.16 9.65 16.04
C LYS A 280 -19.33 10.20 17.45
N GLU A 281 -18.39 11.06 17.89
CA GLU A 281 -18.39 11.75 19.18
C GLU A 281 -18.41 10.82 20.42
N ARG A 282 -18.03 9.55 20.26
CA ARG A 282 -17.90 8.56 21.34
C ARG A 282 -16.50 8.64 21.97
N PHE A 283 -16.15 9.82 22.47
CA PHE A 283 -14.77 10.18 22.82
C PHE A 283 -14.13 9.31 23.90
N GLU A 284 -14.85 8.91 24.95
CA GLU A 284 -14.30 8.00 25.98
C GLU A 284 -13.90 6.64 25.38
N GLN A 285 -14.74 6.08 24.52
CA GLN A 285 -14.44 4.80 23.88
C GLN A 285 -13.29 4.94 22.87
N ALA A 286 -13.24 6.05 22.13
CA ALA A 286 -12.12 6.35 21.25
C ALA A 286 -10.81 6.46 22.02
N TYR A 287 -10.82 7.14 23.18
CA TYR A 287 -9.67 7.25 24.07
C TYR A 287 -9.21 5.88 24.57
N ASP A 288 -10.12 5.04 25.09
CA ASP A 288 -9.77 3.72 25.60
C ASP A 288 -9.15 2.81 24.52
N ILE A 289 -9.70 2.82 23.31
CA ILE A 289 -9.15 2.05 22.19
C ILE A 289 -7.81 2.61 21.73
N ALA A 290 -7.68 3.92 21.53
CA ALA A 290 -6.42 4.54 21.11
C ALA A 290 -5.31 4.31 22.14
N LYS A 291 -5.62 4.40 23.44
CA LYS A 291 -4.70 4.15 24.56
C LYS A 291 -4.19 2.71 24.59
N ARG A 292 -5.00 1.75 24.13
CA ARG A 292 -4.55 0.36 23.93
C ARG A 292 -3.61 0.27 22.72
N GLY A 293 -3.97 0.92 21.61
CA GLY A 293 -3.20 0.89 20.37
C GLY A 293 -1.79 1.48 20.49
N VAL A 294 -1.61 2.62 21.15
CA VAL A 294 -0.29 3.27 21.31
C VAL A 294 0.76 2.43 22.04
N LYS A 295 0.35 1.35 22.73
CA LYS A 295 1.25 0.44 23.44
C LYS A 295 1.81 -0.66 22.53
N ILE A 296 1.27 -0.81 21.32
CA ILE A 296 1.66 -1.86 20.38
C ILE A 296 2.72 -1.26 19.45
N PRO A 297 3.97 -1.78 19.47
CA PRO A 297 5.02 -1.30 18.57
C PRO A 297 4.72 -1.68 17.12
N LYS A 298 5.33 -0.97 16.16
CA LYS A 298 5.28 -1.34 14.75
C LYS A 298 5.88 -2.74 14.56
N PRO A 299 5.17 -3.69 13.94
CA PRO A 299 5.73 -5.01 13.69
C PRO A 299 6.80 -4.95 12.59
N ASP A 300 7.84 -5.78 12.72
CA ASP A 300 8.93 -5.89 11.74
C ASP A 300 8.49 -6.52 10.43
N ASN A 301 7.41 -7.31 10.48
CA ASN A 301 6.82 -8.00 9.34
C ASN A 301 5.29 -7.96 9.40
N GLY A 302 4.67 -8.34 8.30
CA GLY A 302 3.22 -8.50 8.20
C GLY A 302 2.71 -8.13 6.81
N LEU A 303 1.54 -8.65 6.46
CA LEU A 303 0.90 -8.34 5.20
C LEU A 303 0.39 -6.89 5.20
N PHE A 304 1.02 -6.04 4.39
CA PHE A 304 0.62 -4.64 4.16
C PHE A 304 0.57 -3.78 5.44
N VAL A 305 1.65 -3.78 6.22
CA VAL A 305 1.76 -2.95 7.44
C VAL A 305 1.68 -1.46 7.09
N GLN A 306 0.84 -0.70 7.80
CA GLN A 306 0.67 0.74 7.58
C GLN A 306 1.53 1.53 8.57
N GLY A 307 2.79 1.81 8.20
CA GLY A 307 3.78 2.45 9.09
C GLY A 307 3.29 3.75 9.75
N TRP A 308 2.59 4.60 9.00
CA TRP A 308 2.08 5.89 9.47
C TRP A 308 1.16 5.78 10.70
N VAL A 309 0.45 4.66 10.87
CA VAL A 309 -0.43 4.43 12.03
C VAL A 309 0.40 4.40 13.32
N TYR A 310 1.58 3.80 13.26
CA TYR A 310 2.50 3.67 14.39
C TYR A 310 3.36 4.92 14.55
N ASP A 311 3.82 5.49 13.42
CA ASP A 311 4.74 6.62 13.43
C ASP A 311 4.07 7.90 13.97
N TYR A 312 2.75 8.08 13.75
CA TYR A 312 2.01 9.21 14.34
C TYR A 312 0.50 8.99 14.54
N GLY A 313 -0.17 8.15 13.74
CA GLY A 313 -1.64 8.09 13.67
C GLY A 313 -2.32 7.74 15.00
N LEU A 314 -1.82 6.74 15.72
CA LEU A 314 -2.36 6.35 17.02
C LEU A 314 -2.20 7.42 18.10
N VAL A 315 -1.05 8.09 18.14
CA VAL A 315 -0.77 9.15 19.12
C VAL A 315 -1.66 10.36 18.80
N ASP A 316 -1.88 10.66 17.53
CA ASP A 316 -2.81 11.71 17.10
C ASP A 316 -4.24 11.40 17.56
N GLU A 317 -4.76 10.20 17.28
CA GLU A 317 -6.11 9.80 17.71
C GLU A 317 -6.26 9.80 19.25
N LEU A 318 -5.22 9.39 19.98
CA LEU A 318 -5.20 9.48 21.44
C LEU A 318 -5.21 10.93 21.92
N SER A 319 -4.42 11.82 21.29
CA SER A 319 -4.34 13.24 21.68
C SER A 319 -5.69 13.96 21.54
N VAL A 320 -6.41 13.71 20.46
CA VAL A 320 -7.71 14.33 20.20
C VAL A 320 -8.77 13.77 21.15
N SER A 321 -8.76 12.46 21.37
CA SER A 321 -9.70 11.81 22.30
C SER A 321 -9.45 12.23 23.76
N ALA A 322 -8.18 12.42 24.15
CA ALA A 322 -7.81 12.95 25.47
C ALA A 322 -8.35 14.37 25.70
N TYR A 323 -8.30 15.24 24.70
CA TYR A 323 -8.89 16.58 24.79
C TYR A 323 -10.39 16.54 25.09
N TRP A 324 -11.15 15.79 24.29
CA TRP A 324 -12.61 15.73 24.40
C TRP A 324 -13.11 15.05 25.68
N THR A 325 -12.24 14.30 26.34
CA THR A 325 -12.52 13.63 27.62
C THR A 325 -11.95 14.37 28.83
N GLY A 326 -11.45 15.60 28.63
CA GLY A 326 -10.97 16.45 29.72
C GLY A 326 -9.56 16.13 30.24
N ARG A 327 -8.85 15.21 29.57
CA ARG A 327 -7.47 14.79 29.88
C ARG A 327 -6.47 15.71 29.19
N TYR A 328 -6.55 17.00 29.51
CA TYR A 328 -5.83 18.06 28.80
C TYR A 328 -4.30 17.95 28.92
N GLU A 329 -3.78 17.49 30.06
CA GLU A 329 -2.35 17.25 30.24
C GLU A 329 -1.82 16.16 29.30
N GLU A 330 -2.56 15.05 29.16
CA GLU A 330 -2.23 13.99 28.19
C GLU A 330 -2.31 14.51 26.75
N CYS A 331 -3.36 15.27 26.42
CA CYS A 331 -3.50 15.89 25.11
C CYS A 331 -2.27 16.77 24.78
N LEU A 332 -1.89 17.66 25.68
CA LEU A 332 -0.76 18.56 25.49
C LEU A 332 0.54 17.78 25.29
N ARG A 333 0.83 16.81 26.18
CA ARG A 333 2.02 15.95 26.10
C ARG A 333 2.10 15.21 24.75
N HIS A 334 0.99 14.63 24.29
CA HIS A 334 0.94 13.92 23.02
C HIS A 334 1.08 14.86 21.81
N CYS A 335 0.45 16.04 21.83
CA CYS A 335 0.61 17.02 20.75
C CYS A 335 2.06 17.56 20.68
N THR A 336 2.70 17.82 21.83
CA THR A 336 4.11 18.24 21.86
C THR A 336 5.01 17.18 21.26
N ALA A 337 4.87 15.91 21.66
CA ALA A 337 5.64 14.81 21.08
C ALA A 337 5.45 14.67 19.56
N LEU A 338 4.22 14.87 19.06
CA LEU A 338 3.93 14.87 17.63
C LEU A 338 4.60 16.04 16.88
N LEU A 339 4.68 17.22 17.49
CA LEU A 339 5.31 18.41 16.89
C LEU A 339 6.84 18.37 16.91
N GLU A 340 7.43 17.70 17.90
CA GLU A 340 8.87 17.42 17.97
C GLU A 340 9.29 16.31 17.01
N GLY A 341 8.37 15.37 16.74
CA GLY A 341 8.55 14.33 15.76
C GLY A 341 8.64 14.86 14.32
N ARG A 342 9.30 14.07 13.45
CA ARG A 342 9.41 14.38 12.00
C ARG A 342 8.45 13.55 11.13
N ALA A 343 7.66 12.67 11.75
CA ALA A 343 6.80 11.73 11.04
C ALA A 343 5.45 12.33 10.64
N VAL A 344 4.99 13.40 11.31
CA VAL A 344 3.69 14.02 11.05
C VAL A 344 3.74 14.81 9.72
N PRO A 345 2.79 14.58 8.80
CA PRO A 345 2.66 15.36 7.57
C PRO A 345 2.54 16.87 7.82
N GLN A 346 3.16 17.69 6.95
CA GLN A 346 3.23 19.15 7.12
C GLN A 346 1.84 19.82 7.18
N ASP A 347 0.88 19.29 6.43
CA ASP A 347 -0.51 19.76 6.39
C ASP A 347 -1.28 19.48 7.69
N MET A 348 -0.83 18.52 8.51
CA MET A 348 -1.44 18.21 9.80
C MET A 348 -0.91 19.11 10.94
N LEU A 349 0.31 19.66 10.81
CA LEU A 349 0.95 20.43 11.88
C LEU A 349 0.12 21.61 12.40
N PRO A 350 -0.59 22.41 11.57
CA PRO A 350 -1.45 23.49 12.07
C PRO A 350 -2.54 22.99 13.03
N ARG A 351 -3.18 21.86 12.70
CA ARG A 351 -4.22 21.24 13.56
C ARG A 351 -3.61 20.74 14.88
N VAL A 352 -2.45 20.10 14.83
CA VAL A 352 -1.77 19.57 16.04
C VAL A 352 -1.37 20.72 16.97
N ARG A 353 -0.85 21.84 16.44
CA ARG A 353 -0.56 23.05 17.24
C ARG A 353 -1.81 23.61 17.90
N ALA A 354 -2.90 23.75 17.14
CA ALA A 354 -4.17 24.25 17.68
C ALA A 354 -4.68 23.37 18.83
N ASN A 355 -4.59 22.03 18.71
CA ASN A 355 -4.97 21.12 19.79
C ASN A 355 -4.12 21.31 21.05
N ALA A 356 -2.80 21.47 20.91
CA ALA A 356 -1.90 21.74 22.04
C ALA A 356 -2.27 23.06 22.73
N GLU A 357 -2.57 24.11 21.96
CA GLU A 357 -2.98 25.41 22.48
C GLU A 357 -4.33 25.33 23.21
N PHE A 358 -5.32 24.64 22.66
CA PHE A 358 -6.60 24.44 23.34
C PHE A 358 -6.44 23.69 24.67
N ALA A 359 -5.61 22.64 24.70
CA ALA A 359 -5.31 21.92 25.93
C ALA A 359 -4.62 22.83 26.96
N ARG A 360 -3.64 23.63 26.54
CA ARG A 360 -2.94 24.60 27.40
C ARG A 360 -3.91 25.63 28.00
N GLN A 361 -4.80 26.20 27.18
CA GLN A 361 -5.82 27.15 27.65
C GLN A 361 -6.74 26.52 28.71
N LYS A 362 -7.16 25.25 28.53
CA LYS A 362 -7.98 24.54 29.50
C LYS A 362 -7.25 24.25 30.82
N LEU A 363 -5.95 23.96 30.76
CA LEU A 363 -5.11 23.76 31.96
C LEU A 363 -4.92 25.07 32.73
N SER A 364 -4.57 26.16 32.03
CA SER A 364 -4.47 27.50 32.63
C SER A 364 -5.77 27.94 33.28
N ALA A 365 -6.91 27.71 32.64
CA ALA A 365 -8.23 28.03 33.20
C ALA A 365 -8.59 27.21 34.46
N LYS A 366 -7.95 26.05 34.68
CA LYS A 366 -8.15 25.19 35.85
C LYS A 366 -7.14 25.46 36.99
N GLY A 367 -6.24 26.43 36.84
CA GLY A 367 -5.18 26.70 37.81
C GLY A 367 -4.12 25.59 37.89
N VAL A 368 -4.09 24.69 36.92
CA VAL A 368 -3.07 23.63 36.79
C VAL A 368 -2.06 24.15 35.76
N MET A 369 -0.94 24.69 36.23
CA MET A 369 0.19 25.00 35.36
C MET A 369 1.00 23.72 35.16
N PRO A 370 1.12 23.18 33.93
CA PRO A 370 2.08 22.11 33.66
C PRO A 370 3.50 22.62 33.93
N GLU A 371 4.35 21.76 34.50
CA GLU A 371 5.78 22.06 34.70
C GLU A 371 6.43 22.47 33.37
N ASP A 372 7.17 23.57 33.42
CA ASP A 372 7.77 24.23 32.27
C ASP A 372 9.05 23.49 31.84
N ASP A 373 8.90 22.48 30.98
CA ASP A 373 10.03 21.83 30.30
C ASP A 373 10.53 22.68 29.12
N GLY A 374 10.91 23.94 29.38
CA GLY A 374 11.89 24.74 28.63
C GLY A 374 11.72 25.00 27.12
N ALA A 375 10.71 24.47 26.44
CA ALA A 375 10.50 24.64 25.01
C ALA A 375 9.57 25.84 24.73
N ALA A 376 10.07 27.06 24.98
CA ALA A 376 9.37 28.29 24.65
C ALA A 376 9.21 28.44 23.12
N LEU A 377 8.05 28.05 22.59
CA LEU A 377 7.58 28.50 21.28
C LEU A 377 7.26 30.00 21.38
N ARG A 378 7.98 30.80 20.58
CA ARG A 378 7.82 32.27 20.53
C ARG A 378 6.39 32.67 20.14
N PRO A 379 5.87 33.80 20.63
CA PRO A 379 4.55 34.30 20.25
C PRO A 379 4.52 34.70 18.77
N LEU A 380 3.44 34.36 18.09
CA LEU A 380 3.10 34.90 16.77
C LEU A 380 2.73 36.38 16.91
N ALA A 381 3.29 37.22 16.05
CA ALA A 381 2.90 38.62 15.89
C ALA A 381 1.47 38.72 15.34
N ASP A 382 0.80 39.78 15.78
CA ASP A 382 -0.61 40.12 15.65
C ASP A 382 -1.25 39.82 14.28
N VAL A 383 -2.32 39.03 14.30
CA VAL A 383 -3.39 39.11 13.30
C VAL A 383 -4.63 39.64 14.01
N ASP A 384 -4.96 40.88 13.67
CA ASP A 384 -6.04 41.68 14.23
C ASP A 384 -7.42 41.02 13.99
N LEU A 385 -8.10 40.64 15.07
CA LEU A 385 -9.43 40.06 15.07
C LEU A 385 -10.34 40.90 15.97
N ASN A 386 -10.77 42.06 15.46
CA ASN A 386 -11.89 42.78 16.01
C ASN A 386 -12.98 42.96 14.95
N ALA A 387 -14.02 42.14 15.03
CA ALA A 387 -15.38 42.55 14.71
C ALA A 387 -16.41 41.69 15.47
N SER A 388 -16.99 42.34 16.49
CA SER A 388 -18.37 42.17 16.97
C SER A 388 -18.74 40.88 17.72
N ALA A 389 -18.73 41.00 19.04
CA ALA A 389 -19.42 40.14 19.99
C ALA A 389 -20.96 40.21 19.84
N ALA A 390 -21.60 39.05 19.88
CA ALA A 390 -22.94 38.89 20.47
C ALA A 390 -23.03 37.52 21.12
N SER A 391 -23.53 37.53 22.35
CA SER A 391 -23.72 36.43 23.28
C SER A 391 -24.64 35.34 22.74
N ASP A 392 -24.16 34.09 22.71
CA ASP A 392 -24.92 32.93 23.18
C ASP A 392 -23.98 31.74 23.43
N GLY A 393 -24.05 31.19 24.64
CA GLY A 393 -23.14 30.17 25.20
C GLY A 393 -23.29 28.76 24.64
N ARG A 394 -23.65 28.61 23.37
CA ARG A 394 -23.55 27.37 22.58
C ARG A 394 -23.30 27.75 21.13
N ALA A 395 -22.08 27.54 20.65
CA ALA A 395 -21.74 27.62 19.23
C ALA A 395 -20.58 26.63 18.89
N PRO A 396 -20.53 26.14 17.64
CA PRO A 396 -20.32 24.71 17.34
C PRO A 396 -18.89 24.38 16.92
N ILE A 397 -18.45 23.12 17.06
CA ILE A 397 -17.40 22.56 16.17
C ILE A 397 -17.81 21.17 15.69
N VAL A 398 -19.00 21.08 15.07
CA VAL A 398 -19.15 20.39 13.78
C VAL A 398 -20.08 21.26 12.93
N ALA A 399 -19.61 21.55 11.72
CA ALA A 399 -20.25 22.20 10.57
C ALA A 399 -20.01 23.72 10.35
N ILE A 400 -19.73 24.01 9.08
CA ILE A 400 -19.48 25.28 8.37
C ILE A 400 -17.97 25.62 8.28
N PHE A 401 -17.26 25.34 7.18
CA PHE A 401 -17.64 25.08 5.79
C PHE A 401 -17.02 23.76 5.31
N ARG A 402 -17.72 23.05 4.41
CA ARG A 402 -17.04 22.59 3.19
C ARG A 402 -16.40 23.85 2.61
N LYS A 403 -15.18 24.20 3.03
CA LYS A 403 -14.26 24.60 1.98
C LYS A 403 -14.14 23.28 1.23
N GLN A 404 -14.92 23.17 0.15
CA GLN A 404 -14.25 22.83 -1.08
C GLN A 404 -13.01 23.73 -1.04
N THR A 405 -11.88 23.20 -0.55
CA THR A 405 -10.63 23.47 -1.23
C THR A 405 -11.04 23.25 -2.66
N LYS A 406 -11.28 24.36 -3.37
CA LYS A 406 -11.52 24.34 -4.79
C LYS A 406 -10.22 23.72 -5.26
N ILE A 407 -10.21 22.38 -5.36
CA ILE A 407 -9.12 21.66 -5.98
C ILE A 407 -9.05 22.40 -7.29
N VAL A 408 -7.94 23.10 -7.54
CA VAL A 408 -7.79 23.84 -8.78
C VAL A 408 -7.74 22.75 -9.84
N ARG A 409 -8.90 22.42 -10.39
CA ARG A 409 -9.07 21.31 -11.31
C ARG A 409 -8.36 21.77 -12.56
N THR A 410 -7.16 21.23 -12.77
CA THR A 410 -6.29 21.68 -13.85
C THR A 410 -6.42 20.69 -14.99
N ILE A 411 -6.83 21.17 -16.16
CA ILE A 411 -6.81 20.37 -17.39
C ILE A 411 -5.61 20.80 -18.22
N HIS A 412 -4.79 19.83 -18.61
CA HIS A 412 -3.65 20.02 -19.49
C HIS A 412 -4.08 19.65 -20.91
N VAL A 413 -4.09 20.63 -21.81
CA VAL A 413 -4.32 20.40 -23.24
C VAL A 413 -2.95 20.38 -23.90
N VAL A 414 -2.51 19.20 -24.35
CA VAL A 414 -1.24 19.05 -25.06
C VAL A 414 -1.55 19.01 -26.55
N TRP A 415 -1.18 20.08 -27.26
CA TRP A 415 -1.25 20.15 -28.71
C TRP A 415 0.09 19.69 -29.29
N ILE A 416 0.03 18.83 -30.31
CA ILE A 416 1.22 18.38 -31.03
C ILE A 416 0.90 18.59 -32.50
N GLY A 417 1.38 19.69 -33.05
CA GLY A 417 1.08 20.10 -34.42
C GLY A 417 1.45 21.54 -34.70
N ASP A 418 1.00 22.07 -35.84
CA ASP A 418 1.17 23.48 -36.17
C ASP A 418 0.35 24.35 -35.21
N GLU A 419 1.01 25.26 -34.49
CA GLU A 419 0.37 26.18 -33.53
C GLU A 419 -0.69 27.06 -34.19
N THR A 420 -0.56 27.38 -35.48
CA THR A 420 -1.56 28.17 -36.22
C THR A 420 -2.87 27.41 -36.45
N ARG A 421 -2.88 26.10 -36.21
CA ARG A 421 -4.05 25.22 -36.36
C ARG A 421 -4.58 24.70 -35.04
N ARG A 422 -4.02 25.15 -33.91
CA ARG A 422 -4.50 24.77 -32.59
C ARG A 422 -5.96 25.23 -32.42
N PRO A 423 -6.88 24.36 -31.98
CA PRO A 423 -8.31 24.68 -31.93
C PRO A 423 -8.63 25.55 -30.71
N ASP A 424 -8.05 26.75 -30.66
CA ASP A 424 -8.16 27.68 -29.52
C ASP A 424 -9.61 28.07 -29.23
N ASN A 425 -10.45 28.19 -30.27
CA ASN A 425 -11.88 28.44 -30.13
C ASN A 425 -12.60 27.33 -29.33
N CYS A 426 -12.22 26.06 -29.49
CA CYS A 426 -12.77 24.95 -28.72
C CYS A 426 -12.26 24.93 -27.27
N ILE A 427 -10.97 25.25 -27.09
CA ILE A 427 -10.34 25.35 -25.77
C ILE A 427 -10.98 26.49 -24.95
N ASP A 428 -11.24 27.63 -25.59
CA ASP A 428 -11.86 28.79 -24.97
C ASP A 428 -13.34 28.53 -24.65
N THR A 429 -14.09 27.90 -25.56
CA THR A 429 -15.47 27.48 -25.28
C THR A 429 -15.55 26.57 -24.06
N TRP A 430 -14.59 25.64 -23.92
CA TRP A 430 -14.53 24.76 -22.76
C TRP A 430 -14.20 25.53 -21.49
N ARG A 431 -13.29 26.52 -21.56
CA ARG A 431 -12.91 27.39 -20.44
C ARG A 431 -14.11 28.19 -19.94
N ASP A 432 -14.92 28.72 -20.85
CA ASP A 432 -16.12 29.50 -20.52
C ASP A 432 -17.21 28.66 -19.85
N GLN A 433 -17.37 27.40 -20.29
CA GLN A 433 -18.32 26.45 -19.68
C GLN A 433 -17.83 25.89 -18.34
N ASN A 434 -16.54 26.00 -18.04
CA ASN A 434 -15.91 25.42 -16.85
C ASN A 434 -15.06 26.47 -16.09
N PRO A 435 -15.65 27.58 -15.62
CA PRO A 435 -14.91 28.70 -15.03
C PRO A 435 -14.16 28.36 -13.73
N ASP A 436 -14.49 27.20 -13.14
CA ASP A 436 -13.85 26.69 -11.92
C ASP A 436 -12.59 25.85 -12.19
N TRP A 437 -12.23 25.61 -13.47
CA TRP A 437 -11.06 24.85 -13.89
C TRP A 437 -9.94 25.75 -14.40
N ARG A 438 -8.68 25.37 -14.12
CA ARG A 438 -7.49 25.98 -14.72
C ARG A 438 -7.14 25.23 -16.00
N VAL A 439 -7.14 25.91 -17.14
CA VAL A 439 -6.70 25.31 -18.42
C VAL A 439 -5.23 25.68 -18.65
N VAL A 440 -4.37 24.68 -18.83
CA VAL A 440 -2.96 24.89 -19.23
C VAL A 440 -2.78 24.26 -20.60
N VAL A 441 -2.45 25.08 -21.59
CA VAL A 441 -2.18 24.63 -22.96
C VAL A 441 -0.67 24.49 -23.13
N TRP A 442 -0.25 23.32 -23.57
CA TRP A 442 1.12 23.00 -23.94
C TRP A 442 1.13 22.87 -25.46
N GLY A 443 1.96 23.68 -26.11
CA GLY A 443 2.20 23.61 -27.55
C GLY A 443 3.50 22.89 -27.86
#